data_AF-A0A522ME49-F1
#
_entry.id   AF-A0A522ME49-F1
#
_cell.length_a   1.000
_cell.length_b   1.000
_cell.length_c   1.000
_cell.angle_alpha   90.00
_cell.angle_beta   90.00
_cell.angle_gamma   90.00
#
_symmetry.space_group_name_H-M   'P 1'
#
loop_
_entity.id
_entity.type
_entity.pdbx_description
1 polymer ?
#
loop_
_entity_poly.entity_id
_entity_poly.type
_entity_poly.pdbx_seq_one_letter_code
_entity_poly.pdbx_strand_id
1 'polypeptide(L)'
;MALVSMRELLDHAATRGYGIPAFNVNNLEQVQAVMSAADEVGAPVILQASAGARKYAGESFIKHLIGAAIEAYPKIPLVMHQDHGQSPDVCRSAISLGFSSVMMDGSLQADGKTIADYDYNV
;
A
#
# COMPACT_ATOMS: atom_id res chain seq x y z
N MET A 1 -14.66 7.35 -4.56
CA MET A 1 -13.70 7.72 -5.63
C MET A 1 -12.89 6.48 -6.01
N ALA A 2 -12.05 6.49 -7.04
CA ALA A 2 -11.13 5.36 -7.29
C ALA A 2 -9.83 5.56 -6.48
N LEU A 3 -9.10 4.47 -6.21
CA LEU A 3 -7.71 4.56 -5.75
C LEU A 3 -6.86 5.31 -6.76
N VAL A 4 -5.89 6.09 -6.29
CA VAL A 4 -4.87 6.72 -7.16
C VAL A 4 -3.63 5.82 -7.26
N SER A 5 -2.85 6.00 -8.33
CA SER A 5 -1.58 5.30 -8.47
C SER A 5 -0.52 5.91 -7.54
N MET A 6 0.38 5.08 -7.00
CA MET A 6 1.49 5.60 -6.19
C MET A 6 2.43 6.48 -7.02
N ARG A 7 2.58 6.19 -8.31
CA ARG A 7 3.37 7.00 -9.24
C ARG A 7 2.87 8.45 -9.29
N GLU A 8 1.58 8.65 -9.44
CA GLU A 8 0.96 9.98 -9.49
C GLU A 8 1.20 10.77 -8.19
N LEU A 9 1.00 10.13 -7.03
CA LEU A 9 1.26 10.77 -5.74
C LEU A 9 2.73 11.14 -5.54
N LEU A 10 3.66 10.24 -5.88
CA LEU A 10 5.08 10.48 -5.70
C LEU A 10 5.62 11.52 -6.70
N ASP A 11 5.13 11.55 -7.94
CA ASP A 11 5.47 12.61 -8.90
C ASP A 11 5.00 13.98 -8.40
N HIS A 12 3.77 14.06 -7.86
CA HIS A 12 3.26 15.28 -7.24
C HIS A 12 4.09 15.71 -6.02
N ALA A 13 4.49 14.76 -5.17
CA ALA A 13 5.34 15.02 -4.00
C ALA A 13 6.73 15.54 -4.40
N ALA A 14 7.36 14.91 -5.38
CA ALA A 14 8.67 15.31 -5.90
C ALA A 14 8.65 16.71 -6.52
N THR A 15 7.62 17.03 -7.32
CA THR A 15 7.49 18.35 -7.96
C THR A 15 7.20 19.48 -6.97
N ARG A 16 6.65 19.18 -5.80
CA ARG A 16 6.33 20.16 -4.75
C ARG A 16 7.27 20.13 -3.54
N GLY A 17 8.23 19.22 -3.52
CA GLY A 17 9.26 19.16 -2.47
C GLY A 17 8.75 18.69 -1.11
N TYR A 18 7.87 17.69 -1.06
CA TYR A 18 7.40 17.10 0.20
C TYR A 18 7.44 15.57 0.18
N GLY A 19 7.25 14.94 1.34
CA GLY A 19 7.16 13.49 1.50
C GLY A 19 5.76 13.03 1.87
N ILE A 20 5.37 11.82 1.46
CA ILE A 20 4.09 11.20 1.82
C ILE A 20 4.38 10.03 2.76
N PRO A 21 3.83 10.03 3.99
CA PRO A 21 3.97 8.88 4.87
C PRO A 21 3.18 7.69 4.32
N ALA A 22 3.81 6.50 4.38
CA ALA A 22 3.15 5.23 4.10
C ALA A 22 2.93 4.49 5.42
N PHE A 23 1.66 4.26 5.77
CA PHE A 23 1.29 3.67 7.05
C PHE A 23 0.85 2.22 6.86
N ASN A 24 1.46 1.31 7.61
CA ASN A 24 0.98 -0.07 7.66
C ASN A 24 -0.36 -0.14 8.39
N VAL A 25 -1.30 -0.92 7.85
CA VAL A 25 -2.60 -1.16 8.47
C VAL A 25 -2.95 -2.66 8.51
N ASN A 26 -3.61 -3.05 9.60
CA ASN A 26 -3.94 -4.42 9.94
C ASN A 26 -5.41 -4.58 10.38
N ASN A 27 -6.10 -3.50 10.73
CA ASN A 27 -7.47 -3.53 11.24
C ASN A 27 -8.20 -2.20 10.97
N LEU A 28 -9.46 -2.13 11.44
CA LEU A 28 -10.34 -0.98 11.24
C LEU A 28 -9.84 0.27 11.94
N GLU A 29 -9.43 0.14 13.20
CA GLU A 29 -9.03 1.26 14.05
C GLU A 29 -7.82 2.00 13.47
N GLN A 30 -6.85 1.25 12.91
CA GLN A 30 -5.67 1.84 12.27
C GLN A 30 -6.04 2.57 10.97
N VAL A 31 -6.92 2.01 10.15
CA VAL A 31 -7.41 2.68 8.94
C VAL A 31 -8.13 3.99 9.32
N GLN A 32 -9.03 3.95 10.29
CA GLN A 32 -9.75 5.14 10.74
C GLN A 32 -8.83 6.22 11.32
N ALA A 33 -7.84 5.83 12.10
CA ALA A 33 -6.88 6.77 12.69
C ALA A 33 -6.08 7.50 11.59
N VAL A 34 -5.55 6.75 10.62
CA VAL A 34 -4.77 7.33 9.52
C VAL A 34 -5.62 8.22 8.63
N MET A 35 -6.82 7.77 8.27
CA MET A 35 -7.71 8.53 7.38
C MET A 35 -8.25 9.80 8.04
N SER A 36 -8.62 9.75 9.33
CA SER A 36 -9.04 10.93 10.08
C SER A 36 -7.93 11.98 10.13
N ALA A 37 -6.69 11.55 10.39
CA ALA A 37 -5.55 12.46 10.40
C ALA A 37 -5.27 13.06 9.02
N ALA A 38 -5.34 12.26 7.95
CA ALA A 38 -5.16 12.73 6.58
C ALA A 38 -6.24 13.76 6.18
N ASP A 39 -7.48 13.56 6.60
CA ASP A 39 -8.59 14.48 6.36
C ASP A 39 -8.43 15.80 7.12
N GLU A 40 -8.04 15.75 8.40
CA GLU A 40 -7.82 16.93 9.24
C GLU A 40 -6.77 17.89 8.64
N VAL A 41 -5.71 17.35 8.05
CA VAL A 41 -4.62 18.16 7.45
C VAL A 41 -4.71 18.29 5.93
N GLY A 42 -5.73 17.69 5.30
CA GLY A 42 -5.91 17.71 3.84
C GLY A 42 -4.76 17.09 3.05
N ALA A 43 -4.11 16.05 3.58
CA ALA A 43 -2.94 15.41 2.96
C ALA A 43 -3.30 14.14 2.18
N PRO A 44 -2.58 13.81 1.09
CA PRO A 44 -2.65 12.50 0.47
C PRO A 44 -2.02 11.44 1.39
N VAL A 45 -2.43 10.18 1.24
CA VAL A 45 -1.97 9.10 2.11
C VAL A 45 -1.74 7.79 1.37
N ILE A 46 -0.75 7.03 1.83
CA ILE A 46 -0.48 5.67 1.38
C ILE A 46 -0.83 4.72 2.54
N LEU A 47 -1.81 3.84 2.33
CA LEU A 47 -2.09 2.72 3.22
C LEU A 47 -1.43 1.47 2.66
N GLN A 48 -0.58 0.84 3.44
CA GLN A 48 0.17 -0.33 3.00
C GLN A 48 -0.11 -1.58 3.85
N ALA A 49 -0.14 -2.74 3.19
CA ALA A 49 -0.38 -4.02 3.85
C ALA A 49 0.77 -4.98 3.53
N SER A 50 1.41 -5.50 4.57
CA SER A 50 2.42 -6.56 4.44
C SER A 50 1.76 -7.92 4.22
N ALA A 51 2.53 -8.92 3.80
CA ALA A 51 2.06 -10.31 3.76
C ALA A 51 1.54 -10.79 5.13
N GLY A 52 2.18 -10.37 6.22
CA GLY A 52 1.73 -10.65 7.58
C GLY A 52 0.38 -10.01 7.91
N ALA A 53 0.17 -8.76 7.51
CA ALA A 53 -1.12 -8.08 7.68
C ALA A 53 -2.24 -8.78 6.91
N ARG A 54 -1.98 -9.17 5.66
CA ARG A 54 -2.92 -9.94 4.83
C ARG A 54 -3.28 -11.30 5.44
N LYS A 55 -2.30 -11.99 6.05
CA LYS A 55 -2.53 -13.26 6.75
C LYS A 55 -3.33 -13.08 8.04
N TYR A 56 -3.05 -12.03 8.80
CA TYR A 56 -3.74 -11.74 10.07
C TYR A 56 -5.20 -11.33 9.84
N ALA A 57 -5.42 -10.28 9.04
CA ALA A 57 -6.74 -9.71 8.83
C ALA A 57 -7.57 -10.49 7.81
N GLY A 58 -6.90 -11.19 6.89
CA GLY A 58 -7.52 -11.73 5.69
C GLY A 58 -7.55 -10.69 4.56
N GLU A 59 -7.19 -11.13 3.37
CA GLU A 59 -7.06 -10.27 2.18
C GLU A 59 -8.35 -9.52 1.83
N SER A 60 -9.49 -10.22 1.94
CA SER A 60 -10.80 -9.63 1.69
C SER A 60 -11.11 -8.51 2.69
N PHE A 61 -10.76 -8.68 3.97
CA PHE A 61 -10.99 -7.64 4.98
C PHE A 61 -10.16 -6.39 4.69
N ILE A 62 -8.87 -6.54 4.38
CA ILE A 62 -8.01 -5.40 4.02
C ILE A 62 -8.57 -4.67 2.80
N LYS A 63 -8.98 -5.40 1.75
CA LYS A 63 -9.62 -4.82 0.57
C LYS A 63 -10.85 -3.98 0.93
N HIS A 64 -11.76 -4.54 1.73
CA HIS A 64 -13.01 -3.86 2.07
C HIS A 64 -12.84 -2.71 3.06
N LEU A 65 -11.88 -2.81 3.99
CA LEU A 65 -11.54 -1.71 4.90
C LEU A 65 -11.02 -0.48 4.13
N ILE A 66 -10.13 -0.71 3.17
CA ILE A 66 -9.61 0.37 2.32
C ILE A 66 -10.68 0.88 1.36
N GLY A 67 -11.54 0.00 0.83
CA GLY A 67 -12.73 0.42 0.07
C GLY A 67 -13.63 1.37 0.85
N ALA A 68 -13.96 1.01 2.10
CA ALA A 68 -14.75 1.83 3.00
C ALA A 68 -14.07 3.19 3.30
N ALA A 69 -12.74 3.22 3.45
CA ALA A 69 -12.00 4.47 3.61
C ALA A 69 -12.15 5.41 2.41
N ILE A 70 -12.09 4.90 1.18
CA ILE A 70 -12.25 5.73 -0.02
C ILE A 70 -13.68 6.28 -0.14
N GLU A 71 -14.67 5.52 0.31
CA GLU A 71 -16.07 5.95 0.34
C GLU A 71 -16.30 7.03 1.39
N ALA A 72 -15.74 6.86 2.60
CA ALA A 72 -15.90 7.79 3.70
C ALA A 72 -15.12 9.11 3.49
N TYR A 73 -13.97 9.06 2.81
CA TYR A 73 -13.07 10.21 2.62
C TYR A 73 -12.84 10.49 1.12
N PRO A 74 -13.88 10.85 0.35
CA PRO A 74 -13.80 10.91 -1.11
C PRO A 74 -12.91 12.04 -1.65
N LYS A 75 -12.47 12.97 -0.80
CA LYS A 75 -11.58 14.08 -1.18
C LYS A 75 -10.10 13.76 -0.96
N ILE A 76 -9.78 12.67 -0.25
CA ILE A 76 -8.42 12.31 0.12
C ILE A 76 -7.83 11.37 -0.94
N PRO A 77 -6.76 11.77 -1.64
CA PRO A 77 -6.05 10.87 -2.53
C PRO A 77 -5.42 9.73 -1.73
N LEU A 78 -5.85 8.51 -2.01
CA LEU A 78 -5.47 7.31 -1.25
C LEU A 78 -4.88 6.25 -2.19
N VAL A 79 -3.71 5.74 -1.81
CA VAL A 79 -3.07 4.57 -2.40
C VAL A 79 -3.24 3.35 -1.51
N MET A 80 -3.51 2.20 -2.12
CA MET A 80 -3.42 0.89 -1.49
C MET A 80 -2.15 0.18 -1.98
N HIS A 81 -1.17 0.00 -1.09
CA HIS A 81 0.16 -0.49 -1.43
C HIS A 81 0.47 -1.87 -0.82
N GLN A 82 0.99 -2.79 -1.63
CA GLN A 82 1.50 -4.08 -1.14
C GLN A 82 2.94 -3.87 -0.68
N ASP A 83 3.16 -4.01 0.62
CA ASP A 83 4.47 -3.86 1.24
C ASP A 83 5.26 -5.18 1.19
N HIS A 84 6.56 -5.09 0.90
CA HIS A 84 7.51 -6.21 0.81
C HIS A 84 6.98 -7.46 0.07
N GLY A 85 6.58 -7.32 -1.20
CA GLY A 85 6.20 -8.46 -2.04
C GLY A 85 7.40 -9.36 -2.34
N GLN A 86 7.40 -10.58 -1.80
CA GLN A 86 8.55 -11.51 -1.87
C GLN A 86 8.65 -12.27 -3.20
N SER A 87 7.60 -12.24 -4.03
CA SER A 87 7.61 -12.90 -5.34
C SER A 87 6.65 -12.20 -6.31
N PRO A 88 6.87 -12.38 -7.63
CA PRO A 88 5.94 -11.89 -8.63
C PRO A 88 4.49 -12.35 -8.41
N ASP A 89 4.28 -13.56 -7.88
CA ASP A 89 2.94 -14.11 -7.62
C ASP A 89 2.24 -13.37 -6.48
N VAL A 90 2.98 -12.96 -5.43
CA VAL A 90 2.44 -12.11 -4.35
C VAL A 90 1.99 -10.76 -4.91
N CYS A 91 2.78 -10.15 -5.80
CA CYS A 91 2.43 -8.90 -6.47
C CYS A 91 1.20 -9.06 -7.38
N ARG A 92 1.13 -10.13 -8.19
CA ARG A 92 -0.04 -10.42 -9.04
C ARG A 92 -1.31 -10.64 -8.22
N SER A 93 -1.19 -11.32 -7.08
CA SER A 93 -2.30 -11.53 -6.15
C SER A 93 -2.78 -10.19 -5.57
N ALA A 94 -1.87 -9.30 -5.15
CA ALA A 94 -2.23 -7.97 -4.67
C ALA A 94 -2.95 -7.13 -5.75
N ILE A 95 -2.44 -7.14 -6.99
CA ILE A 95 -3.09 -6.46 -8.12
C ILE A 95 -4.52 -7.00 -8.32
N SER A 96 -4.71 -8.33 -8.25
CA SER A 96 -6.03 -8.97 -8.38
C SER A 96 -7.00 -8.58 -7.26
N LEU A 97 -6.49 -8.23 -6.09
CA LEU A 97 -7.29 -7.71 -4.97
C LEU A 97 -7.67 -6.23 -5.13
N GLY A 98 -7.08 -5.53 -6.09
CA GLY A 98 -7.35 -4.13 -6.38
C GLY A 98 -6.33 -3.15 -5.79
N PHE A 99 -5.16 -3.63 -5.36
CA PHE A 99 -4.07 -2.74 -4.94
C PHE A 99 -3.64 -1.85 -6.11
N SER A 100 -3.49 -0.55 -5.86
CA SER A 100 -3.04 0.43 -6.88
C SER A 100 -1.52 0.57 -6.94
N SER A 101 -0.81 -0.14 -6.07
CA SER A 101 0.66 -0.16 -6.02
C SER A 101 1.18 -1.43 -5.36
N VAL A 102 2.36 -1.89 -5.80
CA VAL A 102 3.05 -3.04 -5.22
C VAL A 102 4.55 -2.75 -5.12
N MET A 103 5.18 -3.20 -4.03
CA MET A 103 6.63 -3.33 -3.91
C MET A 103 7.01 -4.78 -4.23
N MET A 104 7.83 -5.00 -5.25
CA MET A 104 8.55 -6.26 -5.46
C MET A 104 9.90 -6.12 -4.77
N ASP A 105 10.06 -6.75 -3.61
CA ASP A 105 11.30 -6.69 -2.85
C ASP A 105 12.30 -7.73 -3.36
N GLY A 106 12.94 -7.40 -4.48
CA GLY A 106 13.99 -8.22 -5.08
C GLY A 106 15.35 -8.12 -4.38
N SER A 107 15.44 -7.41 -3.25
CA SER A 107 16.68 -7.40 -2.45
C SER A 107 16.89 -8.71 -1.68
N LEU A 108 15.81 -9.48 -1.52
CA LEU A 108 15.80 -10.80 -0.91
C LEU A 108 15.25 -11.82 -1.92
N GLN A 109 15.66 -13.07 -1.78
CA GLN A 109 15.04 -14.18 -2.50
C GLN A 109 13.62 -14.44 -1.98
N ALA A 110 12.88 -15.31 -2.66
CA ALA A 110 11.48 -15.62 -2.36
C ALA A 110 11.21 -16.14 -0.94
N ASP A 111 12.24 -16.54 -0.19
CA ASP A 111 12.12 -16.91 1.24
C ASP A 111 12.00 -15.69 2.18
N GLY A 112 12.21 -14.48 1.65
CA GLY A 112 12.20 -13.21 2.39
C GLY A 112 13.33 -13.08 3.41
N LYS A 113 14.43 -13.81 3.23
CA LYS A 113 15.55 -13.87 4.19
C LYS A 113 16.91 -13.88 3.52
N THR A 114 17.06 -14.64 2.45
CA THR A 114 18.34 -14.77 1.74
C THR A 114 18.54 -13.55 0.86
N ILE A 115 19.69 -12.88 0.96
CA ILE A 115 20.01 -11.73 0.10
C ILE A 115 20.10 -12.19 -1.34
N ALA A 116 19.39 -11.51 -2.24
CA ALA A 116 19.46 -11.77 -3.67
C ALA A 116 20.68 -11.08 -4.30
N ASP A 117 21.32 -11.77 -5.24
CA ASP A 117 22.30 -11.15 -6.12
C ASP A 117 21.61 -10.48 -7.32
N TYR A 118 22.41 -9.84 -8.17
CA TYR A 118 21.90 -9.18 -9.37
C TYR A 118 21.24 -10.20 -10.33
N ASP A 119 21.91 -11.33 -10.58
CA ASP A 119 21.49 -12.34 -11.54
C ASP A 119 20.17 -13.03 -11.15
N TYR A 120 19.82 -13.07 -9.86
CA TYR A 120 18.51 -13.56 -9.40
C TYR A 120 17.32 -12.76 -9.96
N ASN A 121 17.52 -11.47 -10.26
CA ASN A 121 16.45 -10.53 -10.60
C ASN A 121 16.35 -10.18 -12.11
N VAL A 122 17.24 -10.72 -12.95
CA VAL A 122 17.32 -10.44 -14.40
C VAL A 122 16.72 -11.59 -15.20
#